data_AF-A0A6V8QMA5-F1
#
_entry.id   AF-A0A6V8QMA5-F1
#
_cell.length_a   1.000
_cell.length_b   1.000
_cell.length_c   1.000
_cell.angle_alpha   90.00
_cell.angle_beta   90.00
_cell.angle_gamma   90.00
#
_symmetry.space_group_name_H-M   'P 1'
#
loop_
_entity.id
_entity.type
_entity.pdbx_description
1 polymer ?
#
loop_
_entity_poly.entity_id
_entity_poly.type
_entity_poly.pdbx_seq_one_letter_code
_entity_poly.pdbx_strand_id
1 'polypeptide(L)'
;MSHRTSRPKPPPPGNEEASATLNLGEFQHVDTLTLSEAALVLNALVAKRRNDRKNVNETEMLNQTLNYLDHFARFTQKENVEAVERLLSAHKDLAKFERAQLGSSLPIPAVHGEREQKC
;
A
#
# COMPACT_ATOMS: atom_id res chain seq x y z
N MET A 1 7.36 30.63 36.79
CA MET A 1 7.33 29.15 36.78
C MET A 1 7.47 28.71 35.33
N SER A 2 8.61 28.09 34.96
CA SER A 2 8.89 27.73 33.56
C SER A 2 8.34 26.33 33.28
N HIS A 3 7.35 26.23 32.40
CA HIS A 3 6.79 24.95 31.96
C HIS A 3 7.81 24.27 31.05
N ARG A 4 8.54 23.29 31.58
CA ARG A 4 9.41 22.42 30.80
C ARG A 4 8.56 21.49 29.95
N THR A 5 8.23 21.91 28.73
CA THR A 5 7.65 21.02 27.71
C THR A 5 8.76 20.12 27.16
N SER A 6 9.17 19.13 27.96
CA SER A 6 10.08 18.09 27.49
C SER A 6 9.28 17.16 26.57
N ARG A 7 9.51 17.25 25.25
CA ARG A 7 9.09 16.19 24.33
C ARG A 7 9.75 14.88 24.78
N PRO A 8 9.00 13.80 25.04
CA PRO A 8 9.59 12.50 25.29
C PRO A 8 10.53 12.14 24.15
N LYS A 9 11.73 11.65 24.49
CA LYS A 9 12.68 11.18 23.48
C LYS A 9 11.96 10.09 22.67
N PRO A 10 12.00 10.13 21.32
CA PRO A 10 11.41 9.06 20.53
C PRO A 10 11.99 7.72 21.01
N PRO A 11 11.17 6.66 21.10
CA PRO A 11 11.67 5.35 21.46
C PRO A 11 12.87 5.00 20.57
N PRO A 12 13.90 4.34 21.12
CA PRO A 12 15.02 3.89 20.32
C PRO A 12 14.48 3.10 19.11
N PRO A 13 15.06 3.29 17.91
CA PRO A 13 14.61 2.55 16.73
C PRO A 13 14.58 1.06 17.08
N GLY A 14 13.40 0.46 16.98
CA GLY A 14 13.19 -0.95 17.35
C GLY A 14 13.93 -1.88 16.40
N ASN A 15 14.08 -3.15 16.79
CA ASN A 15 14.56 -4.23 15.91
C ASN A 15 13.49 -4.63 14.86
N GLU A 16 12.76 -3.65 14.32
CA GLU A 16 11.70 -3.85 13.34
C GLU A 16 12.30 -4.35 12.03
N GLU A 17 11.89 -5.55 11.60
CA GLU A 17 12.40 -6.21 10.40
C GLU A 17 11.28 -6.97 9.69
N ALA A 18 11.11 -6.70 8.40
CA ALA A 18 10.22 -7.44 7.50
C ALA A 18 10.99 -8.62 6.86
N SER A 19 11.45 -9.56 7.69
CA SER A 19 12.21 -10.76 7.27
C SER A 19 11.31 -11.99 7.15
N ALA A 20 11.90 -13.17 6.98
CA ALA A 20 11.17 -14.45 7.01
C ALA A 20 10.40 -14.66 8.32
N THR A 21 10.88 -14.05 9.40
CA THR A 21 10.12 -13.85 10.64
C THR A 21 9.71 -12.39 10.71
N LEU A 22 8.42 -12.10 10.59
CA LEU A 22 7.90 -10.74 10.61
C LEU A 22 8.04 -10.13 12.01
N ASN A 23 8.78 -9.03 12.11
CA ASN A 23 8.84 -8.19 13.30
C ASN A 23 8.52 -6.74 12.91
N LEU A 24 7.25 -6.39 12.83
CA LEU A 24 6.78 -5.09 12.36
C LEU A 24 6.55 -4.09 13.51
N GLY A 25 6.94 -4.45 14.75
CA GLY A 25 6.76 -3.60 15.93
C GLY A 25 5.30 -3.25 16.15
N GLU A 26 4.98 -1.95 16.09
CA GLU A 26 3.60 -1.45 16.24
C GLU A 26 2.65 -1.88 15.09
N PHE A 27 3.19 -2.37 13.97
CA PHE A 27 2.42 -2.75 12.79
C PHE A 27 2.16 -4.26 12.64
N GLN A 28 2.51 -5.10 13.63
CA GLN A 28 2.45 -6.58 13.51
C GLN A 28 1.05 -7.14 13.17
N HIS A 29 -0.02 -6.51 13.67
CA HIS A 29 -1.41 -6.96 13.49
C HIS A 29 -2.32 -5.91 12.85
N VAL A 30 -1.72 -4.83 12.36
CA VAL A 30 -2.43 -3.70 11.75
C VAL A 30 -2.97 -4.10 10.37
N ASP A 31 -4.13 -3.57 10.02
CA ASP A 31 -4.69 -3.74 8.69
C ASP A 31 -3.80 -3.06 7.65
N THR A 32 -3.48 -3.82 6.61
CA THR A 32 -2.58 -3.39 5.54
C THR A 32 -3.38 -3.19 4.27
N LEU A 33 -3.03 -2.15 3.52
CA LEU A 33 -3.63 -1.90 2.21
C LEU A 33 -2.70 -2.41 1.11
N THR A 34 -3.27 -3.11 0.14
CA THR A 34 -2.62 -3.39 -1.15
C THR A 34 -2.48 -2.10 -1.96
N LEU A 35 -1.60 -2.09 -2.96
CA LEU A 35 -1.47 -0.95 -3.88
C LEU A 35 -2.80 -0.59 -4.57
N SER A 36 -3.62 -1.60 -4.89
CA SER A 36 -4.90 -1.39 -5.57
C SER A 36 -5.96 -0.79 -4.63
N GLU A 37 -6.02 -1.22 -3.37
CA GLU A 37 -6.90 -0.61 -2.36
C GLU A 37 -6.48 0.82 -2.03
N ALA A 38 -5.18 1.05 -1.87
CA ALA A 38 -4.64 2.38 -1.62
C ALA A 38 -4.98 3.35 -2.76
N ALA A 39 -4.87 2.91 -4.02
CA ALA A 39 -5.27 3.69 -5.18
C ALA A 39 -6.75 4.10 -5.14
N LEU A 40 -7.64 3.15 -4.85
CA LEU A 40 -9.09 3.42 -4.76
C LEU A 40 -9.42 4.41 -3.64
N VAL A 41 -8.87 4.21 -2.45
CA VAL A 41 -9.12 5.06 -1.28
C VAL A 41 -8.60 6.47 -1.51
N LEU A 42 -7.38 6.62 -2.05
CA LEU A 42 -6.78 7.92 -2.32
C LEU A 42 -7.52 8.66 -3.42
N ASN A 43 -7.87 7.99 -4.52
CA ASN A 43 -8.64 8.60 -5.61
C ASN A 43 -10.02 9.07 -5.12
N ALA A 44 -10.72 8.25 -4.32
CA ALA A 44 -12.00 8.63 -3.73
C ALA A 44 -11.87 9.82 -2.77
N LEU A 45 -10.81 9.85 -1.95
CA LEU A 45 -10.54 10.95 -1.03
C LEU A 45 -10.23 12.26 -1.75
N VAL A 46 -9.40 12.22 -2.81
CA VAL A 46 -9.08 13.40 -3.63
C VAL A 46 -10.33 13.91 -4.34
N ALA A 47 -11.14 13.02 -4.94
CA ALA A 47 -12.40 13.39 -5.57
C ALA A 47 -13.36 14.05 -4.58
N LYS A 48 -13.51 13.48 -3.36
CA LYS A 48 -14.33 14.07 -2.31
C LYS A 48 -13.85 15.46 -1.89
N ARG A 49 -12.54 15.65 -1.71
CA ARG A 49 -11.98 16.96 -1.35
C ARG A 49 -12.18 18.02 -2.43
N ARG A 50 -12.07 17.63 -3.72
CA ARG A 50 -12.38 18.51 -4.86
C ARG A 50 -13.85 18.93 -4.85
N ASN A 51 -14.76 17.99 -4.58
CA ASN A 51 -16.19 18.29 -4.47
C ASN A 51 -16.51 19.22 -3.28
N ASP A 52 -15.84 19.04 -2.14
CA ASP A 52 -16.01 19.85 -0.93
C ASP A 52 -15.39 21.27 -1.05
N ARG A 53 -14.82 21.65 -2.21
CA ARG A 53 -14.10 22.92 -2.46
C ARG A 53 -13.03 23.27 -1.40
N LYS A 54 -12.55 22.27 -0.66
CA LYS A 54 -11.41 22.44 0.24
C LYS A 54 -10.15 22.41 -0.61
N ASN A 55 -9.21 23.30 -0.31
CA ASN A 55 -7.89 23.30 -0.95
C ASN A 55 -7.32 21.88 -0.83
N VAL A 56 -7.27 21.18 -1.96
CA VAL A 56 -6.48 19.97 -2.06
C VAL A 56 -5.06 20.48 -1.95
N ASN A 57 -4.44 20.32 -0.79
CA ASN A 57 -3.01 20.53 -0.66
C ASN A 57 -2.35 19.43 -1.51
N GLU A 58 -2.26 19.68 -2.81
CA GLU A 58 -1.59 18.82 -3.80
C GLU A 58 -0.08 18.93 -3.55
N THR A 59 0.37 18.30 -2.45
CA THR A 59 1.78 18.17 -2.14
C THR A 59 2.45 17.32 -3.21
N GLU A 60 3.67 17.65 -3.61
CA GLU A 60 4.46 16.86 -4.57
C GLU A 60 4.52 15.37 -4.21
N MET A 61 4.65 15.07 -2.91
CA MET A 61 4.60 13.71 -2.39
C MET A 61 3.29 12.97 -2.69
N LEU A 62 2.13 13.66 -2.58
CA LEU A 62 0.83 13.08 -2.91
C LEU A 62 0.75 12.78 -4.41
N ASN A 63 1.16 13.73 -5.26
CA ASN A 63 1.17 13.54 -6.71
C ASN A 63 2.08 12.37 -7.12
N GLN A 64 3.26 12.25 -6.51
CA GLN A 64 4.16 11.15 -6.77
C GLN A 64 3.62 9.80 -6.28
N THR A 65 2.93 9.79 -5.13
CA THR A 65 2.25 8.59 -4.62
C THR A 65 1.12 8.16 -5.55
N LEU A 66 0.29 9.11 -6.03
CA LEU A 66 -0.78 8.82 -6.98
C LEU A 66 -0.22 8.27 -8.29
N ASN A 67 0.87 8.85 -8.79
CA ASN A 67 1.53 8.37 -10.01
C ASN A 67 2.07 6.95 -9.83
N TYR A 68 2.72 6.66 -8.70
CA TYR A 68 3.18 5.32 -8.36
C TYR A 68 2.01 4.33 -8.30
N LEU A 69 0.93 4.70 -7.61
CA LEU A 69 -0.24 3.84 -7.50
C LEU A 69 -0.91 3.61 -8.84
N ASP A 70 -0.98 4.60 -9.72
CA ASP A 70 -1.55 4.44 -11.07
C ASP A 70 -0.74 3.45 -11.93
N HIS A 71 0.60 3.46 -11.81
CA HIS A 71 1.47 2.56 -12.58
C HIS A 71 1.52 1.13 -12.01
N PHE A 72 1.46 0.98 -10.69
CA PHE A 72 1.66 -0.32 -10.02
C PHE A 72 0.37 -0.96 -9.50
N ALA A 73 -0.77 -0.25 -9.50
CA ALA A 73 -2.07 -0.86 -9.18
C ALA A 73 -2.51 -1.78 -10.32
N ARG A 74 -2.48 -3.09 -10.07
CA ARG A 74 -2.98 -4.11 -11.01
C ARG A 74 -4.49 -4.04 -11.22
N PHE A 75 -5.24 -3.62 -10.19
CA PHE A 75 -6.69 -3.64 -10.22
C PHE A 75 -7.23 -2.23 -9.97
N THR A 76 -7.80 -1.63 -11.01
CA THR A 76 -8.43 -0.29 -10.94
C THR A 76 -9.95 -0.36 -10.73
N GLN A 77 -10.55 -1.51 -11.03
CA GLN A 77 -11.99 -1.76 -10.82
C GLN A 77 -12.24 -2.26 -9.40
N LYS A 78 -13.27 -1.70 -8.75
CA LYS A 78 -13.61 -2.00 -7.36
C LYS A 78 -13.95 -3.47 -7.15
N GLU A 79 -14.66 -4.06 -8.11
CA GLU A 79 -15.11 -5.45 -8.08
C GLU A 79 -13.93 -6.42 -8.07
N ASN A 80 -12.88 -6.10 -8.84
CA ASN A 80 -11.67 -6.92 -8.91
C ASN A 80 -10.86 -6.82 -7.61
N VAL A 81 -10.78 -5.64 -7.01
CA VAL A 81 -10.11 -5.44 -5.72
C VAL A 81 -10.84 -6.22 -4.62
N GLU A 82 -12.16 -6.11 -4.53
CA GLU A 82 -12.96 -6.86 -3.55
C GLU A 82 -12.85 -8.37 -3.74
N ALA A 83 -12.80 -8.87 -4.98
CA ALA A 83 -12.64 -10.29 -5.26
C ALA A 83 -11.28 -10.81 -4.77
N VAL A 84 -10.20 -10.04 -5.01
CA VAL A 84 -8.85 -10.36 -4.55
C VAL A 84 -8.76 -10.28 -3.03
N GLU A 85 -9.36 -9.28 -2.40
CA GLU A 85 -9.43 -9.15 -0.95
C GLU A 85 -10.14 -10.35 -0.32
N ARG A 86 -11.28 -10.78 -0.89
CA ARG A 86 -12.00 -11.99 -0.43
C ARG A 86 -11.17 -13.26 -0.59
N LEU A 87 -10.48 -13.41 -1.72
CA LEU A 87 -9.62 -14.56 -1.99
C LEU A 87 -8.45 -14.61 -0.99
N LEU A 88 -7.74 -13.49 -0.81
CA LEU A 88 -6.65 -13.39 0.14
C LEU A 88 -7.14 -13.54 1.59
N SER A 89 -8.37 -13.13 1.89
CA SER A 89 -8.99 -13.30 3.23
C SER A 89 -9.35 -14.72 3.57
N ALA A 90 -9.51 -15.60 2.57
CA ALA A 90 -9.72 -17.02 2.80
C ALA A 90 -8.45 -17.70 3.36
N HIS A 91 -7.26 -17.15 3.08
CA HIS A 91 -5.98 -17.65 3.56
C HIS A 91 -5.63 -17.02 4.93
N LYS A 92 -6.09 -17.67 6.00
CA LYS A 92 -5.85 -17.23 7.40
C LYS A 92 -4.43 -17.48 7.89
N ASP A 93 -3.68 -18.32 7.17
CA ASP A 93 -2.31 -18.70 7.54
C ASP A 93 -1.29 -17.61 7.20
N LEU A 94 -1.68 -16.62 6.40
CA LEU A 94 -0.83 -15.52 5.97
C LEU A 94 -1.06 -14.29 6.84
N ALA A 95 0.03 -13.66 7.28
CA ALA A 95 -0.04 -12.38 7.96
C ALA A 95 -0.59 -11.30 7.01
N LYS A 96 -1.26 -10.29 7.56
CA LYS A 96 -1.86 -9.19 6.77
C LYS A 96 -0.83 -8.52 5.87
N PHE A 97 0.40 -8.31 6.38
CA PHE A 97 1.53 -7.81 5.61
C PHE A 97 1.89 -8.69 4.41
N GLU A 98 2.00 -10.01 4.60
CA GLU A 98 2.30 -10.95 3.50
C GLU A 98 1.18 -10.97 2.47
N ARG A 99 -0.07 -10.88 2.92
CA ARG A 99 -1.23 -10.79 2.02
C ARG A 99 -1.17 -9.52 1.16
N ALA A 100 -0.85 -8.38 1.77
CA ALA A 100 -0.68 -7.13 1.03
C ALA A 100 0.50 -7.19 0.05
N GLN A 101 1.59 -7.86 0.44
CA GLN A 101 2.72 -8.14 -0.44
C GLN A 101 2.29 -9.00 -1.63
N LEU A 102 1.55 -10.09 -1.44
CA LEU A 102 1.07 -10.95 -2.54
C LEU A 102 0.14 -10.21 -3.51
N GLY A 103 -0.76 -9.37 -2.99
CA GLY A 103 -1.63 -8.53 -3.83
C GLY A 103 -0.88 -7.50 -4.67
N SER A 104 0.33 -7.13 -4.24
CA SER A 104 1.17 -6.11 -4.90
C SER A 104 2.30 -6.71 -5.74
N SER A 105 2.78 -7.91 -5.39
CA SER A 105 4.00 -8.56 -5.89
C SER A 105 3.75 -9.53 -7.03
N LEU A 106 2.50 -9.82 -7.41
CA LEU A 106 2.28 -10.58 -8.63
C LEU A 106 2.96 -9.81 -9.77
N PRO A 107 3.94 -10.42 -10.47
CA PRO A 107 4.63 -9.74 -11.54
C PRO A 107 3.61 -9.43 -12.62
N ILE A 108 3.67 -8.21 -13.17
CA ILE A 108 3.27 -7.97 -14.56
C ILE A 108 3.84 -9.17 -15.33
N PRO A 109 3.06 -9.91 -16.14
CA PRO A 109 3.69 -10.89 -17.01
C PRO A 109 4.73 -10.10 -17.80
N ALA A 110 6.01 -10.26 -17.43
CA ALA A 110 7.09 -10.01 -18.36
C ALA A 110 6.69 -10.91 -19.51
N VAL A 111 6.23 -10.29 -20.59
CA VAL A 111 6.03 -10.95 -21.87
C VAL A 111 7.32 -11.73 -22.08
N HIS A 112 7.25 -13.03 -21.81
CA HIS A 112 8.32 -13.95 -22.09
C HIS A 112 8.29 -14.01 -23.60
N GLY A 113 9.03 -13.09 -24.21
CA GLY A 113 9.27 -13.07 -25.64
C GLY A 113 10.15 -14.25 -25.97
N GLU A 114 9.56 -15.45 -26.01
CA GLU A 114 10.01 -16.50 -26.92
C GLU A 114 9.82 -15.95 -28.34
N ARG A 115 10.77 -15.14 -28.78
CA ARG A 115 11.01 -15.00 -30.21
C ARG A 115 11.71 -16.29 -30.61
N GLU A 116 10.92 -17.25 -31.09
CA GLU A 116 11.41 -18.28 -32.00
C GLU A 116 12.31 -17.60 -33.03
N GLN A 117 13.61 -17.88 -32.92
CA GLN A 117 14.59 -17.46 -33.88
C GLN A 117 14.55 -18.50 -35.00
N LYS A 118 13.58 -18.36 -35.89
CA LYS A 118 13.53 -19.07 -37.16
C LYS A 118 14.39 -18.31 -38.16
N CYS A 119 15.65 -18.73 -38.28
CA CYS A 119 16.49 -18.59 -39.47
C CYS A 119 17.32 -19.86 -39.60
#